data_AF-A0A963ALB2-F1
#
_entry.id   AF-A0A963ALB2-F1
#
_cell.length_a   1.000
_cell.length_b   1.000
_cell.length_c   1.000
_cell.angle_alpha   90.00
_cell.angle_beta   90.00
_cell.angle_gamma   90.00
#
_symmetry.space_group_name_H-M   'P 1'
#
loop_
_entity.id
_entity.type
_entity.pdbx_description
1 polymer ?
#
loop_
_entity_poly.entity_id
_entity_poly.type
_entity_poly.pdbx_seq_one_letter_code
_entity_poly.pdbx_strand_id
1 'polypeptide(L)'
;MIELLNSQLTFRFPEVHKKAVCSIDFQRTLRIPDDNREYPLPPGLGRYPVEHVDDFADQLPDTWRTHGGVFIPMYQSEALWINFSGDYPCAVKIAAGKINAVSGESWSKELSDSPQDYAVIPDQPWLDGFNVSEDFIRQFVAMPLGEGFTAEEQITGEAEHGGLQIIVYPMKH
;
A
#
# COMPACT_ATOMS: atom_id res chain seq x y z
N MET A 1 -2.18 -0.18 17.84
CA MET A 1 -1.83 1.26 17.74
C MET A 1 -1.02 1.47 16.47
N ILE A 2 -1.27 2.56 15.74
CA ILE A 2 -0.53 2.93 14.53
C ILE A 2 0.10 4.30 14.80
N GLU A 3 1.39 4.43 14.52
CA GLU A 3 2.15 5.68 14.68
C GLU A 3 2.85 5.99 13.36
N LEU A 4 2.95 7.27 13.00
CA LEU A 4 3.79 7.74 11.91
C LEU A 4 5.02 8.43 12.50
N LEU A 5 6.21 7.93 12.18
CA LEU A 5 7.48 8.50 12.63
C LEU A 5 8.50 8.44 11.50
N ASN A 6 9.12 9.58 11.16
CA ASN A 6 10.15 9.67 10.10
C ASN A 6 9.71 9.01 8.78
N SER A 7 8.48 9.33 8.35
CA SER A 7 7.84 8.80 7.14
C SER A 7 7.64 7.28 7.12
N GLN A 8 7.63 6.64 8.29
CA GLN A 8 7.38 5.21 8.45
C GLN A 8 6.16 4.99 9.33
N LEU A 9 5.26 4.11 8.89
CA LEU A 9 4.12 3.64 9.66
C LEU A 9 4.56 2.49 10.57
N THR A 10 4.41 2.64 11.88
CA THR A 10 4.70 1.59 12.86
C THR A 10 3.41 1.06 13.46
N PHE A 11 3.21 -0.25 13.35
CA PHE A 11 2.07 -0.98 13.87
C PHE A 11 2.49 -1.72 15.14
N ARG A 12 1.79 -1.49 16.24
CA ARG A 12 2.06 -2.12 17.55
C ARG A 12 0.80 -2.78 18.10
N PHE A 13 0.95 -4.03 18.57
CA PHE A 13 -0.13 -4.84 19.15
C PHE A 13 0.26 -5.32 20.57
N PRO A 14 0.40 -4.40 21.54
CA PRO A 14 0.82 -4.73 22.90
C PRO A 14 -0.11 -5.73 23.60
N GLU A 15 -1.37 -5.79 23.19
CA GLU A 15 -2.39 -6.74 23.66
C GLU A 15 -2.15 -8.18 23.19
N VAL A 16 -1.40 -8.38 22.10
CA VAL A 16 -1.02 -9.71 21.60
C VAL A 16 0.30 -10.14 22.19
N HIS A 17 1.34 -9.32 22.00
CA HIS A 17 2.66 -9.57 22.58
C HIS A 17 3.50 -8.30 22.56
N LYS A 18 4.39 -8.11 23.56
CA LYS A 18 5.26 -6.92 23.64
C LYS A 18 6.19 -6.71 22.44
N LYS A 19 6.45 -7.78 21.68
CA LYS A 19 7.25 -7.75 20.44
C LYS A 19 6.40 -7.70 19.17
N ALA A 20 5.06 -7.74 19.27
CA ALA A 20 4.17 -7.69 18.11
C ALA A 20 4.18 -6.29 17.49
N VAL A 21 5.24 -6.04 16.73
CA VAL A 21 5.55 -4.77 16.09
C VAL A 21 6.05 -5.05 14.69
N CYS A 22 5.53 -4.33 13.71
CA CYS A 22 6.10 -4.24 12.39
C CYS A 22 5.96 -2.81 11.86
N SER A 23 6.73 -2.49 10.84
CA SER A 23 6.77 -1.18 10.21
C SER A 23 6.64 -1.29 8.70
N ILE A 24 6.08 -0.25 8.11
CA ILE A 24 5.89 -0.09 6.67
C ILE A 24 6.41 1.28 6.26
N ASP A 25 7.21 1.32 5.21
CA ASP A 25 7.57 2.58 4.57
C ASP A 25 7.54 2.48 3.04
N PHE A 26 7.34 3.61 2.38
CA PHE A 26 7.10 3.68 0.95
C PHE A 26 8.35 4.18 0.25
N GLN A 27 8.80 3.43 -0.74
CA GLN A 27 10.06 3.66 -1.43
C GLN A 27 9.79 4.16 -2.83
N ARG A 28 10.47 5.25 -3.19
CA ARG A 28 10.32 5.93 -4.47
C ARG A 28 11.04 5.19 -5.57
N THR A 29 10.38 5.10 -6.72
CA THR A 29 10.97 4.66 -7.99
C THR A 29 10.47 5.53 -9.13
N LEU A 30 11.07 5.37 -10.32
CA LEU A 30 10.49 5.95 -11.53
C LEU A 30 9.37 5.06 -12.04
N ARG A 31 8.31 5.71 -12.54
CA ARG A 31 7.26 5.02 -13.27
C ARG A 31 7.83 4.48 -14.58
N ILE A 32 7.58 3.21 -14.81
CA ILE A 32 7.86 2.54 -16.07
C ILE A 32 6.81 3.00 -17.10
N PRO A 33 7.21 3.31 -18.35
CA PRO A 33 6.27 3.62 -19.41
C PRO A 33 5.24 2.50 -19.64
N ASP A 34 3.99 2.86 -19.89
CA ASP A 34 2.92 1.92 -20.25
C ASP A 34 3.01 1.50 -21.73
N ASP A 35 4.16 0.95 -22.14
CA ASP A 35 4.44 0.54 -23.52
C ASP A 35 4.53 -0.99 -23.71
N ASN A 36 4.14 -1.74 -22.66
CA ASN A 36 4.17 -3.21 -22.58
C ASN A 36 5.55 -3.82 -22.87
N ARG A 37 6.64 -3.08 -22.60
CA ARG A 37 8.00 -3.64 -22.64
C ARG A 37 8.45 -4.08 -21.26
N GLU A 38 9.45 -4.96 -21.27
CA GLU A 38 10.17 -5.34 -20.06
C GLU A 38 11.18 -4.26 -19.67
N TYR A 39 11.19 -3.94 -18.39
CA TYR A 39 12.15 -3.03 -17.79
C TYR A 39 12.80 -3.70 -16.58
N PRO A 40 14.07 -3.39 -16.29
CA PRO A 40 14.66 -3.82 -15.03
C PRO A 40 13.87 -3.20 -13.87
N LEU A 41 13.91 -3.86 -12.71
CA LEU A 41 13.36 -3.28 -11.49
C LEU A 41 13.97 -1.90 -11.26
N PRO A 42 13.14 -0.84 -11.15
CA PRO A 42 13.66 0.51 -11.06
C PRO A 42 14.39 0.69 -9.73
N PRO A 43 15.54 1.40 -9.72
CA PRO A 43 16.28 1.62 -8.50
C PRO A 43 15.45 2.41 -7.50
N GLY A 44 15.50 2.04 -6.23
CA GLY A 44 14.97 2.84 -5.14
C GLY A 44 15.65 4.21 -5.10
N LEU A 45 14.87 5.28 -5.10
CA LEU A 45 15.31 6.68 -5.05
C LEU A 45 15.14 7.29 -3.64
N GLY A 46 15.02 6.43 -2.63
CA GLY A 46 14.80 6.81 -1.24
C GLY A 46 13.34 6.76 -0.82
N ARG A 47 13.11 7.01 0.47
CA ARG A 47 11.77 6.95 1.08
C ARG A 47 10.95 8.19 0.70
N TYR A 48 9.66 7.99 0.43
CA TYR A 48 8.73 9.10 0.32
C TYR A 48 8.53 9.81 1.67
N PRO A 49 8.32 11.14 1.69
CA PRO A 49 7.63 11.76 2.82
C PRO A 49 6.22 11.17 2.95
N VAL A 50 5.80 10.95 4.19
CA VAL A 50 4.45 10.51 4.53
C VAL A 50 3.98 11.48 5.59
N GLU A 51 2.83 12.09 5.39
CA GLU A 51 2.31 13.16 6.23
C GLU A 51 0.91 12.81 6.74
N HIS A 52 0.57 13.24 7.95
CA HIS A 52 -0.79 13.11 8.45
C HIS A 52 -1.74 14.03 7.70
N VAL A 53 -2.91 13.50 7.33
CA VAL A 53 -3.97 14.32 6.74
C VAL A 53 -4.40 15.44 7.70
N ASP A 54 -4.46 15.15 9.00
CA ASP A 54 -4.92 16.11 10.03
C ASP A 54 -4.01 17.34 10.13
N ASP A 55 -2.69 17.19 9.93
CA ASP A 55 -1.73 18.29 10.00
C ASP A 55 -1.88 19.29 8.84
N PHE A 56 -2.52 18.85 7.75
CA PHE A 56 -2.74 19.64 6.53
C PHE A 56 -4.22 19.80 6.20
N ALA A 57 -5.11 19.53 7.17
CA ALA A 57 -6.54 19.41 6.92
C ALA A 57 -7.05 20.58 6.06
N ASP A 58 -6.76 21.82 6.44
CA ASP A 58 -7.22 23.05 5.76
C ASP A 58 -6.78 23.22 4.29
N GLN A 59 -5.77 22.47 3.85
CA GLN A 59 -5.21 22.52 2.49
C GLN A 59 -5.61 21.31 1.64
N LEU A 60 -6.27 20.32 2.24
CA LEU A 60 -6.65 19.07 1.60
C LEU A 60 -8.16 19.00 1.29
N PRO A 61 -8.56 18.16 0.31
CA PRO A 61 -9.97 17.93 0.00
C PRO A 61 -10.77 17.47 1.24
N ASP A 62 -12.02 17.92 1.37
CA ASP A 62 -12.90 17.58 2.50
C ASP A 62 -13.10 16.07 2.68
N THR A 63 -13.09 15.34 1.56
CA THR A 63 -13.19 13.87 1.54
C THR A 63 -12.03 13.22 2.28
N TRP A 64 -10.81 13.78 2.20
CA TRP A 64 -9.65 13.24 2.90
C TRP A 64 -9.75 13.51 4.40
N ARG A 65 -10.22 14.70 4.80
CA ARG A 65 -10.44 15.04 6.22
C ARG A 65 -11.44 14.09 6.88
N THR A 66 -12.45 13.66 6.14
CA THR A 66 -13.50 12.76 6.66
C THR A 66 -12.98 11.33 6.85
N HIS A 67 -12.14 10.84 5.94
CA HIS A 67 -11.59 9.49 6.02
C HIS A 67 -10.37 9.40 6.96
N GLY A 68 -9.59 10.49 7.06
CA GLY A 68 -8.35 10.56 7.81
C GLY A 68 -7.22 9.76 7.16
N GLY A 69 -6.19 9.47 7.95
CA GLY A 69 -5.03 8.68 7.54
C GLY A 69 -3.80 9.52 7.22
N VAL A 70 -3.05 9.07 6.21
CA VAL A 70 -1.80 9.70 5.77
C VAL A 70 -1.83 9.89 4.27
N PHE A 71 -1.03 10.82 3.76
CA PHE A 71 -0.85 11.02 2.34
C PHE A 71 0.63 11.06 1.96
N ILE A 72 0.87 10.79 0.67
CA ILE A 72 2.19 10.78 0.05
C ILE A 72 2.17 11.78 -1.10
N PRO A 73 2.97 12.87 -1.07
CA PRO A 73 3.13 13.73 -2.22
C PRO A 73 3.97 13.01 -3.27
N MET A 74 3.37 12.76 -4.43
CA MET A 74 3.92 11.91 -5.49
C MET A 74 3.63 12.51 -6.87
N TYR A 75 4.64 12.60 -7.72
CA TYR A 75 4.48 13.03 -9.10
C TYR A 75 3.96 11.88 -9.98
N GLN A 76 3.21 12.18 -11.05
CA GLN A 76 2.70 11.15 -11.98
C GLN A 76 3.79 10.36 -12.73
N SER A 77 5.02 10.91 -12.77
CA SER A 77 6.21 10.24 -13.32
C SER A 77 6.89 9.30 -12.32
N GLU A 78 6.43 9.26 -11.08
CA GLU A 78 6.99 8.40 -10.04
C GLU A 78 6.12 7.16 -9.83
N ALA A 79 6.73 6.15 -9.23
CA ALA A 79 6.09 4.94 -8.74
C ALA A 79 6.53 4.68 -7.29
N LEU A 80 5.88 3.75 -6.61
CA LEU A 80 6.30 3.28 -5.30
C LEU A 80 6.31 1.76 -5.21
N TRP A 81 7.18 1.25 -4.34
CA TRP A 81 7.07 -0.07 -3.74
C TRP A 81 7.00 0.06 -2.23
N ILE A 82 6.53 -0.98 -1.56
CA ILE A 82 6.23 -0.98 -0.13
C ILE A 82 7.26 -1.85 0.59
N ASN A 83 8.02 -1.25 1.49
CA ASN A 83 9.01 -1.93 2.31
C ASN A 83 8.38 -2.37 3.63
N PHE A 84 8.60 -3.62 4.02
CA PHE A 84 8.17 -4.17 5.29
C PHE A 84 9.37 -4.39 6.22
N SER A 85 9.17 -4.22 7.52
CA SER A 85 10.22 -4.47 8.52
C SER A 85 9.62 -4.95 9.84
N GLY A 86 10.31 -5.85 10.52
CA GLY A 86 9.92 -6.37 11.83
C GLY A 86 10.24 -7.85 11.96
N ASP A 87 10.49 -8.30 13.19
CA ASP A 87 10.86 -9.69 13.47
C ASP A 87 9.65 -10.54 13.92
N TYR A 88 8.54 -9.91 14.29
CA TYR A 88 7.36 -10.61 14.76
C TYR A 88 6.46 -10.98 13.59
N PRO A 89 5.97 -12.23 13.51
CA PRO A 89 5.13 -12.64 12.39
C PRO A 89 3.85 -11.80 12.28
N CYS A 90 3.68 -11.16 11.12
CA CYS A 90 2.50 -10.34 10.82
C CYS A 90 2.00 -10.62 9.40
N ALA A 91 0.69 -10.71 9.23
CA ALA A 91 0.05 -10.67 7.93
C ALA A 91 -0.30 -9.22 7.58
N VAL A 92 0.11 -8.75 6.40
CA VAL A 92 -0.14 -7.40 5.91
C VAL A 92 -1.00 -7.48 4.66
N LYS A 93 -2.24 -7.00 4.73
CA LYS A 93 -3.10 -6.86 3.55
C LYS A 93 -2.97 -5.46 3.00
N ILE A 94 -2.89 -5.37 1.68
CA ILE A 94 -2.77 -4.11 0.94
C ILE A 94 -3.77 -4.12 -0.18
N ALA A 95 -4.49 -3.02 -0.35
CA ALA A 95 -5.34 -2.77 -1.49
C ALA A 95 -5.07 -1.39 -2.07
N ALA A 96 -5.48 -1.19 -3.31
CA ALA A 96 -5.59 0.12 -3.93
C ALA A 96 -7.00 0.32 -4.46
N GLY A 97 -7.66 1.40 -4.07
CA GLY A 97 -9.08 1.62 -4.40
C GLY A 97 -9.98 0.44 -4.03
N LYS A 98 -9.71 -0.17 -2.87
CA LYS A 98 -10.38 -1.38 -2.36
C LYS A 98 -10.29 -2.62 -3.26
N ILE A 99 -9.30 -2.70 -4.14
CA ILE A 99 -8.89 -3.93 -4.80
C ILE A 99 -7.62 -4.46 -4.12
N ASN A 100 -7.68 -5.68 -3.61
CA ASN A 100 -6.53 -6.32 -2.97
C ASN A 100 -5.37 -6.47 -3.96
N ALA A 101 -4.18 -5.98 -3.59
CA ALA A 101 -3.01 -5.97 -4.47
C ALA A 101 -2.33 -7.34 -4.64
N VAL A 102 -2.67 -8.31 -3.77
CA VAL A 102 -2.14 -9.68 -3.81
C VAL A 102 -3.11 -10.60 -4.56
N SER A 103 -4.39 -10.61 -4.19
CA SER A 103 -5.39 -11.52 -4.77
C SER A 103 -6.16 -10.94 -5.96
N GLY A 104 -6.19 -9.62 -6.13
CA GLY A 104 -7.03 -8.94 -7.13
C GLY A 104 -8.52 -8.89 -6.76
N GLU A 105 -8.92 -9.46 -5.62
CA GLU A 105 -10.32 -9.50 -5.17
C GLU A 105 -10.73 -8.21 -4.47
N SER A 106 -12.05 -8.02 -4.30
CA SER A 106 -12.60 -6.90 -3.54
C SER A 106 -12.13 -6.92 -2.08
N TRP A 107 -11.89 -5.72 -1.54
CA TRP A 107 -11.39 -5.55 -0.18
C TRP A 107 -12.32 -6.15 0.88
N SER A 108 -11.76 -7.08 1.64
CA SER A 108 -12.31 -7.57 2.90
C SER A 108 -11.34 -7.25 4.03
N LYS A 109 -11.84 -7.19 5.26
CA LYS A 109 -10.96 -7.03 6.43
C LYS A 109 -10.34 -8.40 6.77
N GLU A 110 -11.14 -9.45 6.73
CA GLU A 110 -10.80 -10.82 7.09
C GLU A 110 -9.65 -11.35 6.23
N LEU A 111 -8.72 -12.11 6.81
CA LEU A 111 -7.67 -12.79 6.04
C LEU A 111 -8.25 -13.96 5.25
N SER A 112 -7.79 -14.14 4.01
CA SER A 112 -8.03 -15.34 3.20
C SER A 112 -6.70 -15.98 2.85
N ASP A 113 -6.61 -17.31 2.97
CA ASP A 113 -5.47 -18.12 2.54
C ASP A 113 -5.73 -18.83 1.20
N SER A 114 -6.94 -18.72 0.64
CA SER A 114 -7.35 -19.36 -0.61
C SER A 114 -8.37 -18.52 -1.39
N PRO A 115 -7.92 -17.70 -2.37
CA PRO A 115 -6.52 -17.36 -2.61
C PRO A 115 -5.93 -16.54 -1.45
N GLN A 116 -4.62 -16.64 -1.23
CA GLN A 116 -3.93 -15.82 -0.24
C GLN A 116 -4.02 -14.33 -0.62
N ASP A 117 -4.33 -13.48 0.35
CA ASP A 117 -4.60 -12.05 0.11
C ASP A 117 -3.77 -11.08 0.98
N TYR A 118 -2.64 -11.56 1.49
CA TYR A 118 -1.72 -10.84 2.37
C TYR A 118 -0.26 -11.21 2.10
N ALA A 119 0.65 -10.31 2.48
CA ALA A 119 2.08 -10.57 2.62
C ALA A 119 2.40 -11.01 4.07
N VAL A 120 3.40 -11.87 4.26
CA VAL A 120 3.82 -12.36 5.58
C VAL A 120 5.17 -11.79 5.97
N ILE A 121 5.23 -10.99 7.04
CA ILE A 121 6.48 -10.53 7.65
C ILE A 121 6.97 -11.61 8.63
N PRO A 122 8.29 -11.89 8.74
CA PRO A 122 9.41 -11.28 8.00
C PRO A 122 9.72 -11.92 6.64
N ASP A 123 9.08 -13.05 6.31
CA ASP A 123 9.45 -13.89 5.15
C ASP A 123 9.30 -13.18 3.80
N GLN A 124 8.34 -12.25 3.71
CA GLN A 124 8.12 -11.35 2.58
C GLN A 124 8.46 -9.90 3.02
N PRO A 125 9.65 -9.40 2.63
CA PRO A 125 10.14 -8.09 3.07
C PRO A 125 9.63 -6.90 2.25
N TRP A 126 8.99 -7.09 1.09
CA TRP A 126 8.45 -5.99 0.29
C TRP A 126 7.25 -6.41 -0.60
N LEU A 127 6.60 -5.40 -1.20
CA LEU A 127 5.62 -5.53 -2.26
C LEU A 127 5.89 -4.49 -3.35
N ASP A 128 6.23 -4.95 -4.56
CA ASP A 128 6.63 -4.09 -5.68
C ASP A 128 5.45 -3.48 -6.47
N GLY A 129 4.26 -4.06 -6.33
CA GLY A 129 3.09 -3.69 -7.13
C GLY A 129 1.95 -4.70 -7.03
N PHE A 130 0.99 -4.58 -7.94
CA PHE A 130 -0.08 -5.57 -8.12
C PHE A 130 0.47 -6.81 -8.81
N ASN A 131 0.16 -7.99 -8.26
CA ASN A 131 0.32 -9.23 -8.99
C ASN A 131 -0.78 -9.32 -10.05
N VAL A 132 -0.38 -9.39 -11.32
CA VAL A 132 -1.32 -9.47 -12.45
C VAL A 132 -1.18 -10.79 -13.23
N SER A 133 0.00 -11.40 -13.22
CA SER A 133 0.23 -12.79 -13.65
C SER A 133 1.61 -13.27 -13.18
N GLU A 134 1.94 -14.53 -13.47
CA GLU A 134 3.32 -15.03 -13.31
C GLU A 134 4.32 -14.09 -14.01
N ASP A 135 5.37 -13.72 -13.28
CA ASP A 135 6.44 -12.79 -13.69
C ASP A 135 6.00 -11.39 -14.16
N PHE A 136 4.73 -11.01 -13.98
CA PHE A 136 4.22 -9.70 -14.39
C PHE A 136 3.62 -8.95 -13.20
N ILE A 137 4.16 -7.75 -12.95
CA ILE A 137 3.70 -6.83 -11.91
C ILE A 137 3.32 -5.49 -12.51
N ARG A 138 2.35 -4.80 -11.89
CA ARG A 138 2.06 -3.39 -12.19
C ARG A 138 2.43 -2.52 -11.00
N GLN A 139 3.19 -1.45 -11.25
CA GLN A 139 3.65 -0.56 -10.19
C GLN A 139 2.50 0.21 -9.53
N PHE A 140 2.65 0.52 -8.23
CA PHE A 140 1.80 1.52 -7.60
C PHE A 140 2.20 2.91 -8.11
N VAL A 141 1.26 3.60 -8.74
CA VAL A 141 1.42 4.94 -9.33
C VAL A 141 0.30 5.86 -8.85
N ALA A 142 0.57 7.17 -8.81
CA ALA A 142 -0.45 8.16 -8.54
C ALA A 142 -1.14 8.57 -9.85
N MET A 143 -2.41 8.20 -10.02
CA MET A 143 -3.24 8.56 -11.16
C MET A 143 -4.48 9.35 -10.73
N PRO A 144 -4.96 10.30 -11.53
CA PRO A 144 -6.23 10.98 -11.26
C PRO A 144 -7.37 9.97 -11.24
N LEU A 145 -8.30 10.12 -10.29
CA LEU A 145 -9.54 9.36 -10.27
C LEU A 145 -10.50 9.87 -11.36
N GLY A 146 -11.25 8.96 -11.98
CA GLY A 146 -12.23 9.27 -13.02
C GLY A 146 -11.67 9.21 -14.44
N GLU A 147 -10.41 8.83 -14.61
CA GLU A 147 -9.76 8.69 -15.92
C GLU A 147 -9.62 7.22 -16.38
N GLY A 148 -10.11 6.25 -15.59
CA GLY A 148 -10.11 4.83 -15.95
C GLY A 148 -8.77 4.12 -15.76
N PHE A 149 -7.82 4.75 -15.07
CA PHE A 149 -6.47 4.22 -14.90
C PHE A 149 -6.31 3.33 -13.66
N THR A 150 -7.12 3.54 -12.63
CA THR A 150 -6.93 2.84 -11.36
C THR A 150 -7.41 1.40 -11.42
N ALA A 151 -6.87 0.55 -10.54
CA ALA A 151 -7.32 -0.84 -10.40
C ALA A 151 -8.83 -0.93 -10.08
N GLU A 152 -9.32 -0.03 -9.22
CA GLU A 152 -10.74 0.12 -8.89
C GLU A 152 -11.58 0.34 -10.16
N GLU A 153 -11.23 1.32 -10.98
CA GLU A 153 -11.99 1.64 -12.20
C GLU A 153 -11.94 0.50 -13.22
N GLN A 154 -10.77 -0.13 -13.41
CA GLN A 154 -10.62 -1.21 -14.38
C GLN A 154 -11.38 -2.48 -14.00
N ILE A 155 -11.58 -2.72 -12.71
CA ILE A 155 -12.22 -3.95 -12.20
C ILE A 155 -13.70 -3.73 -11.89
N THR A 156 -14.06 -2.58 -11.33
CA THR A 156 -15.42 -2.29 -10.84
C THR A 156 -16.20 -1.37 -11.76
N GLY A 157 -15.52 -0.55 -12.58
CA GLY A 157 -16.13 0.53 -13.36
C GLY A 157 -16.37 1.82 -12.58
N GLU A 158 -16.03 1.87 -11.29
CA GLU A 158 -16.27 3.01 -10.41
C GLU A 158 -14.96 3.68 -9.96
N ALA A 159 -15.03 4.95 -9.54
CA ALA A 159 -13.88 5.74 -9.08
C ALA A 159 -14.17 6.36 -7.70
N GLU A 160 -14.54 5.53 -6.72
CA GLU A 160 -15.07 6.00 -5.44
C GLU A 160 -14.00 6.17 -4.36
N HIS A 161 -13.01 5.28 -4.32
CA HIS A 161 -12.14 5.14 -3.15
C HIS A 161 -10.73 5.67 -3.39
N GLY A 162 -10.09 5.22 -4.47
CA GLY A 162 -8.68 5.48 -4.72
C GLY A 162 -7.76 5.12 -3.55
N GLY A 163 -6.53 5.65 -3.59
CA GLY A 163 -5.55 5.51 -2.52
C GLY A 163 -5.15 4.07 -2.18
N LEU A 164 -4.35 3.90 -1.14
CA LEU A 164 -3.97 2.60 -0.60
C LEU A 164 -4.73 2.32 0.70
N GLN A 165 -5.18 1.07 0.88
CA GLN A 165 -5.72 0.57 2.14
C GLN A 165 -4.77 -0.48 2.69
N ILE A 166 -4.41 -0.34 3.97
CA ILE A 166 -3.46 -1.22 4.63
C ILE A 166 -4.06 -1.69 5.96
N ILE A 167 -4.00 -3.00 6.21
CA ILE A 167 -4.30 -3.57 7.52
C ILE A 167 -3.23 -4.60 7.88
N VAL A 168 -2.88 -4.62 9.16
CA VAL A 168 -1.84 -5.51 9.70
C VAL A 168 -2.46 -6.36 10.79
N TYR A 169 -2.16 -7.66 10.74
CA TYR A 169 -2.58 -8.65 11.71
C TYR A 169 -1.36 -9.30 12.34
N PRO A 170 -1.10 -9.12 13.65
CA PRO A 170 -0.05 -9.86 14.33
C PRO A 170 -0.46 -11.33 14.45
N MET A 171 0.50 -12.25 14.38
CA MET A 171 0.25 -13.64 14.72
C MET A 171 -0.19 -13.74 16.18
N LYS A 172 -1.37 -14.35 16.39
CA LYS A 172 -1.91 -14.66 17.71
C LYS A 172 -1.60 -16.11 18.03
N HIS A 173 -1.14 -16.37 19.23
CA HIS A 173 -0.96 -17.72 19.78
C HIS A 173 -2.24 -18.22 20.43
#